data_AF-A0A3B8UFW7-F1
#
_entry.id   AF-A0A3B8UFW7-F1
#
_cell.length_a   1.000
_cell.length_b   1.000
_cell.length_c   1.000
_cell.angle_alpha   90.00
_cell.angle_beta   90.00
_cell.angle_gamma   90.00
#
_symmetry.space_group_name_H-M   'P 1'
#
loop_
_entity.id
_entity.type
_entity.pdbx_description
1 polymer ?
#
loop_
_entity_poly.entity_id
_entity_poly.type
_entity_poly.pdbx_seq_one_letter_code
_entity_poly.pdbx_strand_id
1 'polypeptide(L)'
;GIIDAILSGAIKTAPTKTIPMFNFEVPTELPGVDSGILDPRDTYADASEWETKAKDLAERFNKNFVKYTGNEAGKALVAAGPQL
;
A
#
# COMPACT_ATOMS: atom_id res chain seq x y z
N GLY A 1 -19.26 2.27 -1.52
CA GLY A 1 -18.10 1.77 -0.78
C GLY A 1 -16.83 2.49 -1.20
N ILE A 2 -15.76 1.76 -1.56
CA ILE A 2 -14.45 2.37 -1.90
C ILE A 2 -14.49 3.13 -3.24
N ILE A 3 -15.01 2.50 -4.30
CA ILE A 3 -15.09 3.15 -5.62
C ILE A 3 -15.95 4.41 -5.57
N ASP A 4 -17.10 4.38 -4.87
CA ASP A 4 -17.94 5.58 -4.70
C ASP A 4 -17.20 6.68 -3.94
N ALA A 5 -16.40 6.34 -2.93
CA ALA A 5 -15.58 7.31 -2.19
C ALA A 5 -14.45 7.91 -3.06
N ILE A 6 -13.93 7.15 -4.03
CA ILE A 6 -12.98 7.65 -5.03
C ILE A 6 -13.69 8.62 -5.99
N LEU A 7 -14.83 8.20 -6.55
CA LEU A 7 -15.57 8.96 -7.56
C LEU A 7 -16.20 10.25 -7.00
N SER A 8 -16.69 10.21 -5.75
CA SER A 8 -17.19 11.40 -5.05
C SER A 8 -16.09 12.34 -4.56
N GLY A 9 -14.84 11.87 -4.54
CA GLY A 9 -13.71 12.62 -4.01
C GLY A 9 -13.58 12.59 -2.49
N ALA A 10 -14.46 11.89 -1.77
CA ALA A 10 -14.38 11.75 -0.31
C ALA A 10 -13.03 11.20 0.17
N ILE A 11 -12.40 10.32 -0.63
CA ILE A 11 -11.07 9.76 -0.31
C ILE A 11 -9.96 10.82 -0.25
N LYS A 12 -10.12 11.98 -0.91
CA LYS A 12 -9.07 13.01 -1.00
C LYS A 12 -8.88 13.79 0.29
N THR A 13 -9.88 13.79 1.17
CA THR A 13 -9.88 14.55 2.43
C THR A 13 -10.00 13.64 3.65
N ALA A 14 -10.09 12.32 3.44
CA ALA A 14 -10.14 11.36 4.53
C ALA A 14 -8.80 11.37 5.29
N PRO A 15 -8.82 11.22 6.64
CA PRO A 15 -7.59 10.99 7.39
C PRO A 15 -6.92 9.72 6.90
N THR A 16 -5.58 9.73 6.87
CA THR A 16 -4.79 8.64 6.30
C THR A 16 -3.74 8.14 7.28
N LYS A 17 -3.30 6.89 7.07
CA LYS A 17 -2.14 6.31 7.71
C LYS A 17 -1.24 5.68 6.66
N THR A 18 0.07 5.68 6.93
CA THR A 18 1.04 4.98 6.09
C THR A 18 1.14 3.53 6.52
N ILE A 19 1.01 2.62 5.57
CA ILE A 19 1.29 1.19 5.77
C ILE A 19 2.78 0.94 5.49
N PRO A 20 3.49 0.19 6.36
CA PRO A 20 4.91 -0.06 6.18
C PRO A 20 5.20 -0.90 4.93
N MET A 21 6.47 -0.96 4.55
CA MET A 21 7.01 -1.60 3.35
C MET A 21 6.63 -0.89 2.06
N PHE A 22 5.35 -0.83 1.71
CA PHE A 22 4.91 -0.24 0.45
C PHE A 22 4.73 1.28 0.50
N ASN A 23 4.81 1.89 1.69
CA ASN A 23 4.62 3.32 1.91
C ASN A 23 3.28 3.84 1.37
N PHE A 24 2.25 2.98 1.33
CA PHE A 24 0.93 3.38 0.87
C PHE A 24 0.26 4.24 1.92
N GLU A 25 -0.24 5.38 1.46
CA GLU A 25 -1.15 6.23 2.23
C GLU A 25 -2.57 5.68 2.06
N VAL A 26 -3.13 5.15 3.15
CA VAL A 26 -4.42 4.46 3.16
C VAL A 26 -5.38 5.23 4.06
N PRO A 27 -6.63 5.48 3.62
CA PRO A 27 -7.62 6.14 4.45
C PRO A 27 -7.94 5.32 5.69
N THR A 28 -8.09 5.96 6.84
CA THR A 28 -8.51 5.29 8.08
C THR A 28 -10.03 5.11 8.15
N GLU A 29 -10.78 5.88 7.35
CA GLU A 29 -12.23 5.80 7.25
C GLU A 29 -12.70 6.24 5.85
N LEU A 30 -13.81 5.67 5.37
CA LEU A 30 -14.50 6.10 4.15
C LEU A 30 -16.02 5.94 4.33
N PRO A 31 -16.84 6.85 3.78
CA PRO A 31 -18.30 6.73 3.84
C PRO A 31 -18.79 5.41 3.21
N GLY A 32 -19.57 4.64 3.99
CA GLY A 32 -20.15 3.38 3.52
C GLY A 32 -19.12 2.28 3.27
N VAL A 33 -17.97 2.32 3.95
CA VAL A 33 -16.95 1.26 3.96
C VAL A 33 -16.65 0.88 5.41
N ASP A 34 -16.53 -0.42 5.67
CA ASP A 34 -16.05 -0.91 6.95
C ASP A 34 -14.56 -0.52 7.13
N SER A 35 -14.25 0.21 8.19
CA SER A 35 -12.86 0.62 8.47
C SER A 35 -11.95 -0.57 8.75
N GLY A 36 -12.48 -1.70 9.23
CA GLY A 36 -11.71 -2.91 9.53
C GLY A 36 -11.10 -3.60 8.32
N ILE A 37 -11.51 -3.23 7.09
CA ILE A 37 -10.94 -3.77 5.85
C ILE A 37 -9.96 -2.81 5.17
N LEU A 38 -9.83 -1.57 5.65
CA LEU A 38 -9.02 -0.54 4.99
C LEU A 38 -7.53 -0.80 5.21
N ASP A 39 -7.14 -1.16 6.44
CA ASP A 39 -5.79 -1.65 6.71
C ASP A 39 -5.77 -3.17 6.56
N PRO A 40 -5.05 -3.72 5.57
CA PRO A 40 -4.96 -5.16 5.39
C PRO A 40 -4.42 -5.89 6.62
N ARG A 41 -3.66 -5.22 7.51
CA ARG A 41 -3.18 -5.82 8.78
C ARG A 41 -4.31 -6.22 9.71
N ASP A 42 -5.41 -5.46 9.71
CA ASP A 42 -6.54 -5.64 10.63
C ASP A 42 -7.40 -6.85 10.22
N THR A 43 -7.17 -7.41 9.03
CA THR A 43 -7.87 -8.61 8.52
C THR A 43 -7.18 -9.93 8.84
N TYR A 44 -5.97 -9.89 9.42
CA TYR A 44 -5.24 -11.07 9.86
C TYR A 44 -5.50 -11.34 11.34
N ALA A 45 -5.58 -12.62 11.72
CA ALA A 45 -5.66 -13.00 13.13
C ALA A 45 -4.36 -12.69 13.89
N ASP A 46 -3.22 -12.74 13.18
CA ASP A 46 -1.90 -12.36 13.68
C ASP A 46 -1.21 -11.41 12.68
N ALA A 47 -0.84 -10.22 13.17
CA ALA A 47 -0.14 -9.22 12.38
C ALA A 47 1.23 -9.69 11.86
N SER A 48 1.86 -10.67 12.52
CA SER A 48 3.14 -11.24 12.08
C SER A 48 3.02 -12.03 10.76
N GLU A 49 1.85 -12.62 10.49
CA GLU A 49 1.57 -13.30 9.23
C GLU A 49 1.47 -12.31 8.07
N TRP A 50 0.82 -11.16 8.32
CA TRP A 50 0.80 -10.06 7.36
C TRP A 50 2.21 -9.57 7.07
N GLU A 51 3.03 -9.37 8.11
CA GLU A 51 4.40 -8.86 7.96
C GLU A 51 5.26 -9.81 7.11
N THR A 52 5.17 -11.11 7.36
CA THR A 52 5.88 -12.14 6.60
C THR A 52 5.49 -12.12 5.12
N LYS A 53 4.18 -12.05 4.83
CA LYS A 53 3.66 -12.00 3.44
C LYS A 53 4.00 -10.67 2.75
N ALA A 54 3.96 -9.56 3.48
CA ALA A 54 4.28 -8.24 2.95
C ALA A 54 5.76 -8.14 2.58
N LYS A 55 6.67 -8.72 3.39
CA LYS A 55 8.11 -8.81 3.09
C LYS A 55 8.39 -9.64 1.84
N ASP A 56 7.82 -10.84 1.74
CA ASP A 56 7.95 -11.69 0.54
C ASP A 56 7.42 -10.99 -0.73
N LEU A 57 6.28 -10.29 -0.62
CA LEU A 57 5.75 -9.51 -1.74
C LEU A 57 6.68 -8.35 -2.12
N ALA A 58 7.18 -7.60 -1.14
CA ALA A 58 8.12 -6.49 -1.37
C ALA A 58 9.40 -6.96 -2.06
N GLU A 59 9.98 -8.09 -1.64
CA GLU A 59 11.14 -8.70 -2.30
C GLU A 59 10.85 -9.05 -3.77
N ARG A 60 9.69 -9.65 -4.04
CA ARG A 60 9.28 -9.99 -5.42
C ARG A 60 9.11 -8.75 -6.29
N PHE A 61 8.53 -7.68 -5.75
CA PHE A 61 8.43 -6.39 -6.44
C PHE A 61 9.81 -5.83 -6.75
N ASN A 62 10.69 -5.76 -5.76
CA ASN A 62 12.05 -5.23 -5.91
C ASN A 62 12.84 -6.02 -6.94
N LYS A 63 12.81 -7.36 -6.87
CA LYS A 63 13.46 -8.26 -7.84
C LYS A 63 12.92 -8.06 -9.25
N ASN A 64 11.60 -7.97 -9.41
CA ASN A 64 10.99 -7.76 -10.71
C ASN A 64 11.32 -6.37 -11.28
N PHE A 65 11.45 -5.33 -10.43
CA PHE A 65 11.64 -3.96 -10.89
C PHE A 65 13.05 -3.68 -11.43
N VAL A 66 14.06 -4.49 -11.09
CA VAL A 66 15.43 -4.38 -11.60
C VAL A 66 15.50 -4.27 -13.13
N LYS A 67 14.60 -4.96 -13.87
CA LYS A 67 14.59 -4.88 -15.35
C LYS A 67 14.25 -3.48 -15.90
N TYR A 68 13.69 -2.60 -15.07
CA TYR A 68 13.31 -1.24 -15.46
C TYR A 68 14.31 -0.18 -15.02
N THR A 69 15.38 -0.52 -14.29
CA THR A 69 16.38 0.43 -13.78
C THR A 69 17.52 0.74 -14.77
N GLY A 70 17.34 0.39 -16.05
CA GLY A 70 18.34 0.58 -17.12
C GLY A 70 18.57 2.03 -17.54
N ASN A 71 17.73 2.97 -17.09
CA ASN A 71 17.89 4.41 -17.32
C ASN A 71 17.64 5.20 -16.03
N GLU A 72 17.99 6.49 -16.03
CA GLU A 72 17.89 7.35 -14.85
C GLU A 72 16.45 7.52 -14.35
N ALA A 73 15.47 7.57 -15.26
CA ALA A 73 14.06 7.65 -14.88
C ALA A 73 13.61 6.41 -14.09
N GLY A 74 13.98 5.21 -14.54
CA GLY A 74 13.67 3.97 -13.86
C GLY A 74 14.38 3.82 -12.52
N LYS A 75 15.66 4.25 -12.42
CA LYS A 75 16.38 4.29 -11.14
C LYS A 75 15.70 5.21 -10.13
N ALA A 76 15.24 6.39 -10.57
CA ALA A 76 14.55 7.34 -9.70
C ALA A 76 13.26 6.77 -9.08
N LEU A 77 12.60 5.82 -9.76
CA LEU A 77 11.37 5.19 -9.27
C LEU A 77 11.61 4.13 -8.18
N VAL A 78 12.84 3.65 -7.97
CA VAL A 78 13.14 2.65 -6.93
C VAL A 78 12.78 3.16 -5.53
N ALA A 79 13.00 4.45 -5.27
CA ALA A 79 12.68 5.07 -3.98
C ALA A 79 11.16 5.13 -3.69
N ALA A 80 10.32 5.05 -4.73
CA ALA A 80 8.86 4.98 -4.60
C ALA A 80 8.34 3.53 -4.44
N GLY A 81 9.21 2.53 -4.60
CA GLY A 81 8.87 1.12 -4.42
C GLY A 81 8.95 0.67 -2.96
N PRO A 82 8.72 -0.64 -2.72
CA PRO A 82 8.75 -1.19 -1.37
C PRO A 82 10.13 -1.12 -0.70
N GLN A 83 10.15 -0.72 0.57
CA GLN A 83 11.35 -0.62 1.41
C GLN A 83 11.31 -1.69 2.51
N LEU A 84 12.34 -2.54 2.58
CA LEU A 84 12.47 -3.61 3.58
C LEU A 84 13.26 -3.15 4.81
#